data_AF-A0A5J6F9B2-F1
#
_entry.id   AF-A0A5J6F9B2-F1
#
_cell.length_a   1.000
_cell.length_b   1.000
_cell.length_c   1.000
_cell.angle_alpha   90.00
_cell.angle_beta   90.00
_cell.angle_gamma   90.00
#
_symmetry.space_group_name_H-M   'P 1'
#
loop_
_entity.id
_entity.type
_entity.pdbx_description
1 polymer ?
#
loop_
_entity_poly.entity_id
_entity_poly.type
_entity_poly.pdbx_seq_one_letter_code
_entity_poly.pdbx_strand_id
1 'polypeptide(L)'
;MNDALDVAIRLVIVFAVFLVLPLVVGQTEHKVMAHMQGRLGPMYAGGFHGWAQLVADGVKFAQKEDVVPAAADRRVFQLAPAVALLPYLLVLVAIPVGPGEGAVGQVVDAGIFFVLAVMGVGVLGSLMAGWASANKFSLLGGLRTAAQLLAYELPMLLAAASVAMAAGTVSLPGIVDAFEWWWLPWQITGALVFFVAGLAELQRPPFDMPVADSEIIFGAYTEYTGLRFALFLLAEYAGIVVLCGLTTVLFLGGWHGPLGADGLGWVWTLLKTAVLAFVVIWLRVTYPRMREDQLQKLAWTTLIPLALAQIALTGIVKVAIN
;
A
#
# COMPACT_ATOMS: atom_id res chain seq x y z
N MET A 1 -20.91 22.18 -17.20
CA MET A 1 -21.20 22.17 -15.75
C MET A 1 -19.85 22.00 -15.09
N ASN A 2 -19.36 23.07 -14.46
CA ASN A 2 -17.94 23.43 -14.27
C ASN A 2 -16.96 22.26 -14.05
N ASP A 3 -15.92 22.16 -14.89
CA ASP A 3 -14.82 21.18 -14.76
C ASP A 3 -14.24 21.17 -13.34
N ALA A 4 -14.16 22.35 -12.70
CA ALA A 4 -13.73 22.48 -11.30
C ALA A 4 -14.66 21.79 -10.29
N LEU A 5 -15.98 21.80 -10.54
CA LEU A 5 -16.97 21.14 -9.69
C LEU A 5 -16.94 19.63 -9.87
N ASP A 6 -16.73 19.13 -11.10
CA ASP A 6 -16.54 17.70 -11.36
C ASP A 6 -15.25 17.18 -10.67
N VAL A 7 -14.14 17.89 -10.85
CA VAL A 7 -12.88 17.57 -10.15
C VAL A 7 -13.06 17.59 -8.63
N ALA A 8 -13.75 18.60 -8.08
CA ALA A 8 -14.01 18.68 -6.65
C ALA A 8 -14.83 17.48 -6.14
N ILE A 9 -15.88 17.07 -6.87
CA ILE A 9 -16.70 15.90 -6.53
C ILE A 9 -15.84 14.63 -6.53
N ARG A 10 -15.00 14.44 -7.55
CA ARG A 10 -14.10 13.28 -7.65
C ARG A 10 -13.12 13.22 -6.48
N LEU A 11 -12.51 14.35 -6.11
CA LEU A 11 -11.62 14.42 -4.95
C LEU A 11 -12.34 14.11 -3.63
N VAL A 12 -13.58 14.57 -3.47
CA VAL A 12 -14.42 14.23 -2.30
C VAL A 12 -14.73 12.74 -2.27
N ILE A 13 -15.03 12.12 -3.41
CA ILE A 13 -15.24 10.68 -3.51
C ILE A 13 -13.96 9.92 -3.14
N VAL A 14 -12.81 10.30 -3.71
CA VAL A 14 -11.51 9.68 -3.39
C VAL A 14 -11.20 9.80 -1.89
N PHE A 15 -11.45 10.97 -1.30
CA PHE A 15 -11.27 11.17 0.14
C PHE A 15 -12.21 10.30 0.98
N ALA A 16 -13.48 10.17 0.59
CA ALA A 16 -14.41 9.26 1.25
C ALA A 16 -13.96 7.79 1.13
N VAL A 17 -13.51 7.38 -0.05
CA VAL A 17 -12.96 6.03 -0.30
C VAL A 17 -11.72 5.80 0.55
N PHE A 18 -10.83 6.77 0.66
CA PHE A 18 -9.63 6.73 1.49
C PHE A 18 -9.94 6.55 2.99
N LEU A 19 -11.02 7.16 3.48
CA LEU A 19 -11.43 6.99 4.88
C LEU A 19 -12.15 5.65 5.14
N VAL A 20 -12.80 5.07 4.12
CA VAL A 20 -13.65 3.88 4.29
C VAL A 20 -12.92 2.58 3.96
N LEU A 21 -12.22 2.49 2.82
CA LEU A 21 -11.61 1.22 2.39
C LEU A 21 -10.56 0.67 3.37
N PRO A 22 -9.64 1.47 3.94
CA PRO A 22 -8.69 0.97 4.93
C PRO A 22 -9.38 0.39 6.18
N LEU A 23 -10.49 0.99 6.60
CA LEU A 23 -11.30 0.48 7.71
C LEU A 23 -11.98 -0.85 7.33
N VAL A 24 -12.51 -0.96 6.11
CA VAL A 24 -13.07 -2.23 5.62
C VAL A 24 -11.99 -3.32 5.63
N VAL A 25 -10.78 -3.02 5.14
CA VAL A 25 -9.64 -3.94 5.16
C VAL A 25 -9.28 -4.34 6.59
N GLY A 26 -9.14 -3.40 7.52
CA GLY A 26 -8.85 -3.70 8.92
C GLY A 26 -9.93 -4.56 9.59
N GLN A 27 -11.20 -4.32 9.29
CA GLN A 27 -12.31 -5.12 9.82
C GLN A 27 -12.30 -6.53 9.23
N THR A 28 -12.00 -6.66 7.94
CA THR A 28 -11.83 -7.97 7.31
C THR A 28 -10.64 -8.71 7.87
N GLU A 29 -9.53 -8.03 8.18
CA GLU A 29 -8.35 -8.66 8.78
C GLU A 29 -8.66 -9.29 10.13
N HIS A 30 -9.32 -8.55 11.04
CA HIS A 30 -9.73 -9.11 12.34
C HIS A 30 -10.56 -10.38 12.20
N LYS A 31 -11.45 -10.45 11.21
CA LYS A 31 -12.28 -11.63 10.97
C LYS A 31 -11.52 -12.76 10.31
N VAL A 32 -10.81 -12.49 9.21
CA VAL A 32 -10.07 -13.51 8.46
C VAL A 32 -9.02 -14.16 9.36
N MET A 33 -8.24 -13.35 10.09
CA MET A 33 -7.24 -13.85 11.03
C MET A 33 -7.86 -14.71 12.13
N ALA A 34 -9.00 -14.30 12.69
CA ALA A 34 -9.69 -15.09 13.71
C ALA A 34 -10.15 -16.45 13.16
N HIS A 35 -10.76 -16.49 11.97
CA HIS A 35 -11.22 -17.73 11.34
C HIS A 35 -10.06 -18.68 11.03
N MET A 36 -8.93 -18.17 10.54
CA MET A 36 -7.73 -18.97 10.29
C MET A 36 -7.14 -19.56 11.59
N GLN A 37 -7.34 -18.89 12.72
CA GLN A 37 -6.89 -19.32 14.05
C GLN A 37 -7.92 -20.20 14.79
N GLY A 38 -9.06 -20.52 14.17
CA GLY A 38 -10.13 -21.30 14.81
C GLY A 38 -10.87 -20.55 15.93
N ARG A 39 -10.87 -19.22 15.92
CA ARG A 39 -11.63 -18.38 16.87
C ARG A 39 -12.56 -17.41 16.16
N LEU A 40 -13.53 -16.88 16.90
CA LEU A 40 -14.44 -15.85 16.37
C LEU A 40 -13.78 -14.47 16.45
N GLY A 41 -13.92 -13.68 15.39
CA GLY A 41 -13.51 -12.28 15.36
C GLY A 41 -14.47 -11.39 16.17
N PRO A 42 -14.39 -10.05 16.03
CA PRO A 42 -15.30 -9.13 16.72
C PRO A 42 -16.78 -9.40 16.41
N MET A 43 -17.59 -9.61 17.46
CA MET A 43 -19.03 -9.94 17.34
C MET A 43 -19.98 -8.96 18.03
N TYR A 44 -19.49 -7.98 18.79
CA TYR A 44 -20.32 -7.19 19.70
C TYR A 44 -20.60 -5.76 19.22
N ALA A 45 -19.57 -4.97 18.89
CA ALA A 45 -19.73 -3.55 18.55
C ALA A 45 -20.52 -3.34 17.25
N GLY A 46 -21.69 -2.72 17.33
CA GLY A 46 -22.61 -2.56 16.18
C GLY A 46 -23.57 -3.74 15.98
N GLY A 47 -23.59 -4.71 16.91
CA GLY A 47 -24.45 -5.89 16.81
C GLY A 47 -23.90 -6.90 15.82
N PHE A 48 -24.66 -7.20 14.76
CA PHE A 48 -24.37 -8.29 13.82
C PHE A 48 -22.91 -8.26 13.31
N HIS A 49 -22.13 -9.27 13.71
CA HIS A 49 -20.73 -9.45 13.35
C HIS A 49 -19.81 -8.22 13.55
N GLY A 50 -20.08 -7.41 14.58
CA GLY A 50 -19.12 -6.42 15.07
C GLY A 50 -18.75 -5.29 14.09
N TRP A 51 -19.60 -4.94 13.12
CA TRP A 51 -19.24 -4.01 12.03
C TRP A 51 -18.80 -2.62 12.51
N ALA A 52 -19.25 -2.18 13.68
CA ALA A 52 -18.90 -0.86 14.23
C ALA A 52 -17.63 -0.88 15.11
N GLN A 53 -16.90 -1.99 15.16
CA GLN A 53 -15.70 -2.13 16.01
C GLN A 53 -14.65 -1.05 15.71
N LEU A 54 -14.24 -0.89 14.45
CA LEU A 54 -13.24 0.11 14.08
C LEU A 54 -13.74 1.55 14.20
N VAL A 55 -15.06 1.77 14.10
CA VAL A 55 -15.67 3.07 14.38
C VAL A 55 -15.52 3.40 15.87
N ALA A 56 -15.79 2.43 16.75
CA ALA A 56 -15.57 2.58 18.19
C ALA A 56 -14.08 2.80 18.53
N ASP A 57 -13.16 2.11 17.85
CA ASP A 57 -11.72 2.32 18.00
C ASP A 57 -11.30 3.73 17.55
N GLY A 58 -11.87 4.25 16.46
CA GLY A 58 -11.67 5.63 16.02
C GLY A 58 -12.13 6.66 17.06
N VAL A 59 -13.33 6.48 17.62
CA VAL A 59 -13.84 7.33 18.71
C VAL A 59 -12.94 7.27 19.94
N LYS A 60 -12.47 6.07 20.30
CA LYS A 60 -11.50 5.87 21.38
C LYS A 60 -10.21 6.65 21.12
N PHE A 61 -9.63 6.58 19.92
CA PHE A 61 -8.40 7.32 19.60
C PHE A 61 -8.60 8.84 19.63
N ALA A 62 -9.77 9.34 19.25
CA ALA A 62 -10.11 10.76 19.33
C ALA A 62 -10.28 11.26 20.78
N GLN A 63 -10.78 10.40 21.68
CA GLN A 63 -10.91 10.70 23.12
C GLN A 63 -9.60 10.49 23.89
N LYS A 64 -8.69 9.69 23.35
CA LYS A 64 -7.44 9.35 24.00
C LYS A 64 -6.50 10.56 23.94
N GLU A 65 -5.93 10.89 25.09
CA GLU A 65 -4.98 12.00 25.24
C GLU A 65 -3.81 11.85 24.27
N ASP A 66 -3.54 12.94 23.53
CA ASP A 66 -2.42 13.06 22.58
C ASP A 66 -1.25 13.78 23.28
N VAL A 67 -0.28 12.99 23.72
CA VAL A 67 0.89 13.45 24.47
C VAL A 67 2.07 13.64 23.53
N VAL A 68 2.78 14.77 23.69
CA VAL A 68 4.06 15.03 23.00
C VAL A 68 5.18 14.96 24.04
N PRO A 69 6.18 14.08 23.88
CA PRO A 69 7.29 13.99 24.81
C PRO A 69 8.02 15.34 24.95
N ALA A 70 8.47 15.67 26.16
CA ALA A 70 9.09 16.98 26.42
C ALA A 70 10.41 17.19 25.66
N ALA A 71 11.17 16.11 25.44
CA ALA A 71 12.43 16.12 24.71
C ALA A 71 12.27 16.00 23.18
N ALA A 72 11.05 15.71 22.70
CA ALA A 72 10.79 15.52 21.27
C ALA A 72 10.80 16.85 20.50
N ASP A 73 11.19 16.79 19.23
CA ASP A 73 10.97 17.91 18.31
C ASP A 73 9.48 17.99 17.99
N ARG A 74 8.79 18.95 18.64
CA ARG A 74 7.34 19.10 18.54
C ARG A 74 6.83 19.24 17.12
N ARG A 75 7.55 19.93 16.23
CA ARG A 75 7.06 20.19 14.86
C ARG A 75 7.19 18.95 14.01
N VAL A 76 8.36 18.33 14.02
CA VAL A 76 8.61 17.12 13.23
C VAL A 76 7.74 15.96 13.74
N PHE A 77 7.59 15.82 15.05
CA PHE A 77 6.75 14.80 15.68
C PHE A 77 5.26 14.98 15.33
N GLN A 78 4.75 16.21 15.23
CA GLN A 78 3.36 16.46 14.82
C GLN A 78 3.12 16.21 13.33
N LEU A 79 4.10 16.48 12.48
CA LEU A 79 3.97 16.36 11.02
C LEU A 79 4.22 14.93 10.51
N ALA A 80 5.00 14.12 11.21
CA ALA A 80 5.38 12.78 10.76
C ALA A 80 4.19 11.88 10.36
N PRO A 81 3.08 11.80 11.13
CA PRO A 81 1.93 10.99 10.72
C PRO A 81 1.28 11.47 9.41
N ALA A 82 1.20 12.79 9.21
CA ALA A 82 0.65 13.35 7.98
C ALA A 82 1.55 13.04 6.77
N VAL A 83 2.87 13.15 6.94
CA VAL A 83 3.84 12.83 5.88
C VAL A 83 3.82 11.33 5.51
N ALA A 84 3.57 10.44 6.48
CA ALA A 84 3.41 9.01 6.21
C ALA A 84 2.08 8.68 5.50
N LEU A 85 1.00 9.42 5.80
CA LEU A 85 -0.35 9.14 5.30
C LEU A 85 -0.64 9.74 3.92
N LEU A 86 -0.17 10.98 3.68
CA LEU A 86 -0.46 11.75 2.47
C LEU A 86 -0.07 11.04 1.16
N PRO A 87 1.06 10.32 1.06
CA PRO A 87 1.42 9.59 -0.14
C PRO A 87 0.34 8.64 -0.64
N TYR A 88 -0.26 7.85 0.27
CA TYR A 88 -1.30 6.90 -0.09
C TYR A 88 -2.58 7.58 -0.59
N LEU A 89 -2.95 8.72 0.00
CA LEU A 89 -4.08 9.52 -0.47
C LEU A 89 -3.83 10.05 -1.88
N LEU A 90 -2.63 10.60 -2.13
CA LEU A 90 -2.25 11.16 -3.43
C LEU A 90 -2.19 10.09 -4.52
N VAL A 91 -1.64 8.91 -4.21
CA VAL A 91 -1.61 7.78 -5.16
C VAL A 91 -3.02 7.31 -5.49
N LEU A 92 -3.93 7.25 -4.52
CA LEU A 92 -5.31 6.82 -4.75
C LEU A 92 -6.06 7.71 -5.76
N VAL A 93 -5.71 9.00 -5.86
CA VAL A 93 -6.26 9.91 -6.88
C VAL A 93 -5.92 9.45 -8.31
N ALA A 94 -4.75 8.84 -8.49
CA ALA A 94 -4.24 8.42 -9.79
C ALA A 94 -4.64 6.98 -10.18
N ILE A 95 -5.09 6.14 -9.24
CA ILE A 95 -5.49 4.75 -9.51
C ILE A 95 -6.82 4.74 -10.27
N PRO A 96 -6.86 4.16 -11.48
CA PRO A 96 -8.10 4.10 -12.23
C PRO A 96 -8.96 2.90 -11.80
N VAL A 97 -10.23 3.16 -11.49
CA VAL A 97 -11.13 2.15 -10.91
C VAL A 97 -12.04 1.53 -11.97
N GLY A 98 -12.40 2.25 -13.02
CA GLY A 98 -13.32 1.77 -14.07
C GLY A 98 -13.08 2.44 -15.42
N PRO A 99 -13.88 2.09 -16.44
CA PRO A 99 -13.75 2.64 -17.79
C PRO A 99 -14.23 4.10 -17.85
N GLY A 100 -13.49 4.93 -18.58
CA GLY A 100 -13.81 6.33 -18.85
C GLY A 100 -13.17 7.34 -17.89
N GLU A 101 -13.07 8.60 -18.34
CA GLU A 101 -12.36 9.68 -17.62
C GLU A 101 -12.94 9.99 -16.23
N GLY A 102 -14.20 9.60 -15.96
CA GLY A 102 -14.88 9.82 -14.67
C GLY A 102 -14.58 8.78 -13.58
N ALA A 103 -13.88 7.70 -13.91
CA ALA A 103 -13.58 6.60 -12.97
C ALA A 103 -12.14 6.65 -12.41
N VAL A 104 -11.45 7.77 -12.66
CA VAL A 104 -10.15 8.14 -12.08
C VAL A 104 -10.33 9.47 -11.36
N GLY A 105 -9.70 9.64 -10.19
CA GLY A 105 -9.72 10.92 -9.47
C GLY A 105 -9.13 12.05 -10.33
N GLN A 106 -7.97 11.79 -10.93
CA GLN A 106 -7.37 12.63 -11.97
C GLN A 106 -6.42 11.80 -12.83
N VAL A 107 -6.49 11.99 -14.15
CA VAL A 107 -5.51 11.39 -15.06
C VAL A 107 -4.21 12.18 -14.96
N VAL A 108 -3.12 11.47 -14.64
CA VAL A 108 -1.77 12.03 -14.59
C VAL A 108 -0.99 11.43 -15.75
N ASP A 109 -0.48 12.28 -16.65
CA ASP A 109 0.25 11.85 -17.85
C ASP A 109 1.45 10.97 -17.48
N ALA A 110 2.21 11.35 -16.47
CA ALA A 110 3.34 10.61 -15.92
C ALA A 110 2.93 9.73 -14.73
N GLY A 111 1.86 8.95 -14.87
CA GLY A 111 1.23 8.19 -13.79
C GLY A 111 2.19 7.34 -12.94
N ILE A 112 2.99 6.45 -13.56
CA ILE A 112 3.95 5.62 -12.82
C ILE A 112 5.00 6.46 -12.08
N PHE A 113 5.57 7.47 -12.75
CA PHE A 113 6.58 8.33 -12.13
C PHE A 113 5.99 9.11 -10.94
N PHE A 114 4.75 9.59 -11.07
CA PHE A 114 4.05 10.24 -9.97
C PHE A 114 3.86 9.29 -8.79
N VAL A 115 3.36 8.07 -9.03
CA VAL A 115 3.17 7.07 -7.96
C VAL A 115 4.47 6.76 -7.24
N LEU A 116 5.53 6.46 -7.98
CA LEU A 116 6.82 6.10 -7.41
C LEU A 116 7.46 7.26 -6.64
N ALA A 117 7.41 8.48 -7.18
CA ALA A 117 7.95 9.67 -6.52
C ALA A 117 7.21 9.98 -5.21
N VAL A 118 5.88 9.84 -5.22
CA VAL A 118 5.05 10.11 -4.05
C VAL A 118 5.23 9.04 -2.98
N MET A 119 5.31 7.76 -3.35
CA MET A 119 5.56 6.68 -2.39
C MET A 119 6.91 6.83 -1.67
N GLY A 120 7.94 7.33 -2.36
CA GLY A 120 9.24 7.65 -1.75
C GLY A 120 9.18 8.70 -0.63
N VAL A 121 8.17 9.57 -0.63
CA VAL A 121 7.95 10.52 0.47
C VAL A 121 7.48 9.81 1.75
N GLY A 122 6.80 8.67 1.64
CA GLY A 122 6.32 7.88 2.78
C GLY A 122 7.45 7.41 3.69
N VAL A 123 8.61 7.10 3.12
CA VAL A 123 9.83 6.72 3.86
C VAL A 123 10.22 7.80 4.86
N LEU A 124 10.13 9.07 4.45
CA LEU A 124 10.46 10.21 5.30
C LEU A 124 9.54 10.30 6.52
N GLY A 125 8.27 9.94 6.37
CA GLY A 125 7.31 9.93 7.48
C GLY A 125 7.76 9.01 8.62
N SER A 126 8.24 7.81 8.30
CA SER A 126 8.73 6.85 9.31
C SER A 126 10.04 7.30 9.97
N LEU A 127 10.95 7.89 9.19
CA LEU A 127 12.22 8.43 9.69
C LEU A 127 11.99 9.63 10.60
N MET A 128 11.10 10.55 10.18
CA MET A 128 10.68 11.71 10.97
C MET A 128 10.08 11.25 12.30
N ALA A 129 9.27 10.20 12.28
CA ALA A 129 8.67 9.65 13.50
C ALA A 129 9.72 9.13 14.48
N GLY A 130 10.67 8.33 14.01
CA GLY A 130 11.74 7.77 14.85
C GLY A 130 12.71 8.84 15.38
N TRP A 131 13.11 9.79 14.54
CA TRP A 131 14.05 10.85 14.92
C TRP A 131 13.43 11.87 15.89
N ALA A 132 12.21 12.35 15.60
CA ALA A 132 11.58 13.40 16.40
C ALA A 132 11.18 12.95 17.81
N SER A 133 11.02 11.65 18.01
CA SER A 133 10.61 11.03 19.28
C SER A 133 11.63 11.19 20.42
N ALA A 134 12.88 11.61 20.13
CA ALA A 134 13.96 11.77 21.11
C ALA A 134 14.24 10.52 21.98
N ASN A 135 13.88 9.33 21.47
CA ASN A 135 14.13 8.03 22.08
C ASN A 135 15.06 7.21 21.17
N LYS A 136 16.16 6.68 21.73
CA LYS A 136 17.16 5.91 20.97
C LYS A 136 16.58 4.62 20.37
N PHE A 137 15.62 3.98 21.04
CA PHE A 137 14.96 2.79 20.52
C PHE A 137 14.11 3.12 19.30
N SER A 138 13.32 4.19 19.36
CA SER A 138 12.53 4.65 18.22
C SER A 138 13.39 5.14 17.07
N LEU A 139 14.54 5.75 17.35
CA LEU A 139 15.52 6.11 16.33
C LEU A 139 16.09 4.88 15.61
N LEU A 140 16.47 3.83 16.34
CA LEU A 140 16.94 2.57 15.74
C LEU A 140 15.84 1.91 14.89
N GLY A 141 14.60 1.89 15.36
CA GLY A 141 13.45 1.39 14.59
C GLY A 141 13.21 2.20 13.31
N GLY A 142 13.28 3.54 13.40
CA GLY A 142 13.15 4.43 12.24
C GLY A 142 14.27 4.26 11.21
N LEU A 143 15.52 4.07 11.65
CA LEU A 143 16.65 3.82 10.75
C LEU A 143 16.53 2.48 10.02
N ARG A 144 16.10 1.41 10.72
CA ARG A 144 15.84 0.11 10.10
C ARG A 144 14.70 0.18 9.10
N THR A 145 13.62 0.86 9.48
CA THR A 145 12.46 1.08 8.61
C THR A 145 12.90 1.80 7.34
N ALA A 146 13.65 2.90 7.45
CA ALA A 146 14.16 3.63 6.30
C ALA A 146 15.07 2.76 5.41
N ALA A 147 15.98 1.97 6.00
CA ALA A 147 16.85 1.06 5.25
C ALA A 147 16.06 -0.01 4.48
N GLN A 148 15.02 -0.59 5.10
CA GLN A 148 14.11 -1.53 4.45
C GLN A 148 13.34 -0.87 3.31
N LEU A 149 12.65 0.25 3.58
CA LEU A 149 11.83 0.91 2.58
C LEU A 149 12.64 1.31 1.33
N LEU A 150 13.83 1.89 1.53
CA LEU A 150 14.73 2.25 0.44
C LEU A 150 15.21 1.04 -0.36
N ALA A 151 15.51 -0.09 0.29
CA ALA A 151 15.98 -1.30 -0.39
C ALA A 151 14.88 -1.94 -1.26
N TYR A 152 13.62 -1.85 -0.83
CA TYR A 152 12.48 -2.47 -1.51
C TYR A 152 11.79 -1.55 -2.53
N GLU A 153 12.03 -0.24 -2.50
CA GLU A 153 11.63 0.67 -3.58
C GLU A 153 12.27 0.33 -4.92
N LEU A 154 13.55 -0.01 -4.93
CA LEU A 154 14.29 -0.34 -6.15
C LEU A 154 13.66 -1.49 -6.95
N PRO A 155 13.43 -2.70 -6.38
CA PRO A 155 12.79 -3.79 -7.13
C PRO A 155 11.36 -3.45 -7.55
N MET A 156 10.61 -2.68 -6.74
CA MET A 156 9.26 -2.24 -7.09
C MET A 156 9.27 -1.29 -8.30
N LEU A 157 10.19 -0.33 -8.34
CA LEU A 157 10.39 0.59 -9.46
C LEU A 157 10.76 -0.18 -10.74
N LEU A 158 11.69 -1.12 -10.64
CA LEU A 158 12.10 -1.94 -11.78
C LEU A 158 10.96 -2.81 -12.31
N ALA A 159 10.17 -3.43 -11.42
CA ALA A 159 9.00 -4.20 -11.83
C ALA A 159 7.92 -3.31 -12.49
N ALA A 160 7.66 -2.11 -11.97
CA ALA A 160 6.73 -1.15 -12.58
C ALA A 160 7.22 -0.67 -13.96
N ALA A 161 8.53 -0.44 -14.12
CA ALA A 161 9.13 -0.05 -15.39
C ALA A 161 8.99 -1.15 -16.47
N SER A 162 9.11 -2.42 -16.08
CA SER A 162 8.83 -3.55 -16.97
C SER A 162 7.39 -3.52 -17.49
N VAL A 163 6.42 -3.16 -16.66
CA VAL A 163 5.02 -3.05 -17.11
C VAL A 163 4.83 -1.88 -18.06
N ALA A 164 5.39 -0.72 -17.72
CA ALA A 164 5.33 0.48 -18.55
C ALA A 164 5.89 0.23 -19.97
N MET A 165 7.00 -0.50 -20.04
CA MET A 165 7.66 -0.86 -21.30
C MET A 165 6.79 -1.79 -22.16
N ALA A 166 6.08 -2.73 -21.54
CA ALA A 166 5.17 -3.63 -22.24
C ALA A 166 3.98 -2.88 -22.86
N ALA A 167 3.35 -2.01 -22.07
CA ALA A 167 2.20 -1.20 -22.48
C ALA A 167 2.58 -0.08 -23.48
N GLY A 168 3.83 0.40 -23.46
CA GLY A 168 4.28 1.52 -24.31
C GLY A 168 3.80 2.89 -23.83
N THR A 169 3.29 2.98 -22.60
CA THR A 169 2.82 4.21 -21.97
C THR A 169 3.15 4.22 -20.49
N VAL A 170 3.25 5.41 -19.91
CA VAL A 170 3.53 5.64 -18.48
C VAL A 170 2.29 6.08 -17.70
N SER A 171 1.18 6.30 -18.41
CA SER A 171 -0.13 6.60 -17.81
C SER A 171 -0.77 5.33 -17.26
N LEU A 172 -1.31 5.37 -16.03
CA LEU A 172 -1.98 4.21 -15.44
C LEU A 172 -3.23 3.77 -16.22
N PRO A 173 -4.11 4.68 -16.71
CA PRO A 173 -5.23 4.26 -17.53
C PRO A 173 -4.79 3.60 -18.84
N GLY A 174 -3.80 4.17 -19.53
CA GLY A 174 -3.29 3.62 -20.78
C GLY A 174 -2.62 2.25 -20.60
N ILE A 175 -2.06 1.94 -19.43
CA ILE A 175 -1.55 0.60 -19.10
C ILE A 175 -2.68 -0.41 -19.00
N VAL A 176 -3.80 -0.04 -18.39
CA VAL A 176 -4.97 -0.92 -18.29
C VAL A 176 -5.59 -1.13 -19.66
N ASP A 177 -5.71 -0.09 -20.48
CA ASP A 177 -6.26 -0.18 -21.83
C ASP A 177 -5.39 -1.04 -22.77
N ALA A 178 -4.07 -1.02 -22.57
CA ALA A 178 -3.12 -1.85 -23.32
C ALA A 178 -3.02 -3.30 -22.80
N PHE A 179 -3.79 -3.66 -21.76
CA PHE A 179 -3.66 -4.96 -21.13
C PHE A 179 -4.25 -6.09 -21.97
N GLU A 180 -3.45 -7.13 -22.22
CA GLU A 180 -3.90 -8.35 -22.87
C GLU A 180 -3.65 -9.58 -21.97
N TRP A 181 -4.55 -10.56 -21.98
CA TRP A 181 -4.48 -11.72 -21.06
C TRP A 181 -3.20 -12.56 -21.19
N TRP A 182 -2.60 -12.61 -22.38
CA TRP A 182 -1.32 -13.30 -22.62
C TRP A 182 -0.10 -12.54 -22.09
N TRP A 183 -0.30 -11.32 -21.59
CA TRP A 183 0.72 -10.55 -20.87
C TRP A 183 1.10 -11.23 -19.55
N LEU A 184 0.09 -11.75 -18.83
CA LEU A 184 0.25 -12.24 -17.47
C LEU A 184 1.32 -13.35 -17.31
N PRO A 185 1.41 -14.39 -18.16
CA PRO A 185 2.37 -15.48 -17.98
C PRO A 185 3.84 -15.04 -17.98
N TRP A 186 4.21 -14.06 -18.82
CA TRP A 186 5.60 -13.60 -18.90
C TRP A 186 5.87 -12.40 -17.98
N GLN A 187 4.84 -11.81 -17.36
CA GLN A 187 4.96 -10.72 -16.40
C GLN A 187 4.62 -11.07 -14.96
N ILE A 188 4.28 -12.32 -14.72
CA ILE A 188 4.06 -12.86 -13.37
C ILE A 188 5.28 -12.68 -12.47
N THR A 189 6.50 -12.79 -13.00
CA THR A 189 7.72 -12.56 -12.22
C THR A 189 7.79 -11.10 -11.76
N GLY A 190 7.47 -10.15 -12.65
CA GLY A 190 7.38 -8.73 -12.31
C GLY A 190 6.28 -8.47 -11.27
N ALA A 191 5.11 -9.09 -11.45
CA ALA A 191 4.00 -8.97 -10.53
C ALA A 191 4.35 -9.46 -9.12
N LEU A 192 5.02 -10.61 -9.03
CA LEU A 192 5.47 -11.19 -7.76
C LEU A 192 6.55 -10.31 -7.11
N VAL A 193 7.51 -9.81 -7.88
CA VAL A 193 8.53 -8.89 -7.36
C VAL A 193 7.89 -7.60 -6.83
N PHE A 194 6.97 -6.99 -7.60
CA PHE A 194 6.25 -5.79 -7.20
C PHE A 194 5.43 -6.03 -5.93
N PHE A 195 4.66 -7.12 -5.88
CA PHE A 195 3.79 -7.44 -4.75
C PHE A 195 4.57 -7.78 -3.48
N VAL A 196 5.64 -8.58 -3.58
CA VAL A 196 6.50 -8.91 -2.44
C VAL A 196 7.24 -7.67 -1.95
N ALA A 197 7.73 -6.83 -2.86
CA ALA A 197 8.41 -5.60 -2.48
C ALA A 197 7.47 -4.60 -1.79
N GLY A 198 6.26 -4.44 -2.32
CA GLY A 198 5.24 -3.63 -1.66
C GLY A 198 4.81 -4.22 -0.32
N LEU A 199 4.74 -5.55 -0.15
CA LEU A 199 4.44 -6.14 1.16
C LEU A 199 5.51 -5.79 2.21
N ALA A 200 6.77 -5.72 1.78
CA ALA A 200 7.86 -5.25 2.63
C ALA A 200 7.75 -3.74 2.93
N GLU A 201 7.27 -2.93 1.99
CA GLU A 201 7.02 -1.51 2.23
C GLU A 201 5.97 -1.27 3.33
N LEU A 202 4.95 -2.10 3.38
CA LEU A 202 3.89 -2.02 4.39
C LEU A 202 4.34 -2.40 5.81
N GLN A 203 5.56 -2.94 5.98
CA GLN A 203 6.10 -3.35 7.28
C GLN A 203 5.18 -4.32 8.04
N ARG A 204 4.45 -5.15 7.30
CA ARG A 204 3.55 -6.18 7.84
C ARG A 204 4.29 -7.51 7.92
N PRO A 205 3.94 -8.41 8.87
CA PRO A 205 4.50 -9.76 8.88
C PRO A 205 4.31 -10.42 7.51
N PRO A 206 5.34 -11.06 6.94
CA PRO A 206 6.62 -11.45 7.55
C PRO A 206 7.74 -10.38 7.58
N PHE A 207 7.51 -9.18 7.05
CA PHE A 207 8.48 -8.11 6.88
C PHE A 207 8.38 -6.98 7.94
N ASP A 208 7.82 -7.26 9.12
CA ASP A 208 7.58 -6.27 10.20
C ASP A 208 8.76 -6.08 11.16
N MET A 209 9.93 -6.65 10.87
CA MET A 209 11.06 -6.66 11.79
C MET A 209 11.53 -5.28 12.29
N PRO A 210 11.51 -4.20 11.48
CA PRO A 210 11.85 -2.84 11.96
C PRO A 210 10.91 -2.28 13.04
N VAL A 211 9.69 -2.83 13.13
CA VAL A 211 8.60 -2.37 14.01
C VAL A 211 8.19 -3.48 15.00
N ALA A 212 8.81 -4.66 14.92
CA ALA A 212 8.35 -5.81 15.70
C ALA A 212 8.45 -5.58 17.21
N ASP A 213 7.34 -5.76 17.92
CA ASP A 213 7.25 -5.67 19.38
C ASP A 213 8.25 -6.58 20.10
N SER A 214 8.54 -7.74 19.51
CA SER A 214 9.47 -8.73 20.06
C SER A 214 10.93 -8.27 20.06
N GLU A 215 11.28 -7.24 19.29
CA GLU A 215 12.65 -6.78 19.14
C GLU A 215 12.84 -5.33 19.57
N ILE A 216 11.97 -4.40 19.12
CA ILE A 216 12.24 -2.96 19.26
C ILE A 216 11.02 -2.12 19.71
N ILE A 217 10.04 -2.74 20.39
CA ILE A 217 8.93 -2.05 21.09
C ILE A 217 8.14 -1.13 20.15
N PHE A 218 7.73 -1.65 18.99
CA PHE A 218 6.95 -0.90 17.99
C PHE A 218 7.71 0.23 17.26
N GLY A 219 9.05 0.26 17.38
CA GLY A 219 9.95 1.05 16.54
C GLY A 219 9.68 2.55 16.53
N ALA A 220 9.49 3.12 15.33
CA ALA A 220 9.33 4.56 15.16
C ALA A 220 8.05 5.13 15.81
N TYR A 221 7.10 4.26 16.17
CA TYR A 221 5.77 4.65 16.62
C TYR A 221 5.58 4.59 18.14
N THR A 222 6.59 4.13 18.91
CA THR A 222 6.49 3.88 20.37
C THR A 222 5.96 5.08 21.17
N GLU A 223 6.39 6.29 20.83
CA GLU A 223 6.07 7.51 21.59
C GLU A 223 4.72 8.15 21.18
N TYR A 224 4.05 7.62 20.14
CA TYR A 224 2.81 8.20 19.63
C TYR A 224 1.59 7.72 20.39
N THR A 225 0.67 8.64 20.67
CA THR A 225 -0.57 8.37 21.39
C THR A 225 -1.76 9.02 20.68
N GLY A 226 -2.98 8.71 21.16
CA GLY A 226 -4.21 9.33 20.66
C GLY A 226 -4.41 9.21 19.14
N LEU A 227 -4.81 10.33 18.53
CA LEU A 227 -5.12 10.40 17.12
C LEU A 227 -3.90 10.24 16.22
N ARG A 228 -2.71 10.71 16.63
CA ARG A 228 -1.50 10.63 15.80
C ARG A 228 -1.04 9.20 15.58
N PHE A 229 -1.15 8.37 16.61
CA PHE A 229 -0.93 6.93 16.47
C PHE A 229 -1.93 6.29 15.51
N ALA A 230 -3.21 6.66 15.60
CA ALA A 230 -4.24 6.15 14.70
C ALA A 230 -3.99 6.51 13.23
N LEU A 231 -3.38 7.68 12.95
CA LEU A 231 -3.01 8.07 11.59
C LEU A 231 -1.90 7.18 11.00
N PHE A 232 -0.93 6.71 11.79
CA PHE A 232 0.06 5.73 11.32
C PHE A 232 -0.58 4.38 11.01
N LEU A 233 -1.49 3.90 11.87
CA LEU A 233 -2.26 2.69 11.59
C LEU A 233 -3.08 2.86 10.31
N LEU A 234 -3.76 4.00 10.15
CA LEU A 234 -4.53 4.30 8.94
C LEU A 234 -3.63 4.29 7.70
N ALA A 235 -2.41 4.83 7.78
CA ALA A 235 -1.44 4.83 6.68
C ALA A 235 -1.05 3.41 6.28
N GLU A 236 -0.80 2.53 7.24
CA GLU A 236 -0.48 1.12 6.98
C GLU A 236 -1.62 0.40 6.24
N TYR A 237 -2.87 0.57 6.68
CA TYR A 237 -4.03 -0.02 6.00
C TYR A 237 -4.34 0.64 4.65
N ALA A 238 -4.14 1.96 4.53
CA ALA A 238 -4.24 2.66 3.25
C ALA A 238 -3.19 2.15 2.26
N GLY A 239 -1.99 1.86 2.75
CA GLY A 239 -0.93 1.22 1.98
C GLY A 239 -1.36 -0.14 1.43
N ILE A 240 -2.07 -0.98 2.21
CA ILE A 240 -2.60 -2.27 1.70
C ILE A 240 -3.52 -2.03 0.49
N VAL A 241 -4.45 -1.09 0.62
CA VAL A 241 -5.41 -0.76 -0.45
C VAL A 241 -4.66 -0.25 -1.69
N VAL A 242 -3.72 0.68 -1.50
CA VAL A 242 -2.94 1.27 -2.60
C VAL A 242 -2.06 0.22 -3.28
N LEU A 243 -1.31 -0.58 -2.53
CA LEU A 243 -0.47 -1.65 -3.08
C LEU A 243 -1.29 -2.64 -3.90
N CYS A 244 -2.41 -3.11 -3.34
CA CYS A 244 -3.28 -4.07 -4.03
C CYS A 244 -3.94 -3.45 -5.26
N GLY A 245 -4.34 -2.18 -5.19
CA GLY A 245 -4.89 -1.42 -6.31
C GLY A 245 -3.87 -1.24 -7.43
N LEU A 246 -2.65 -0.81 -7.11
CA LEU A 246 -1.56 -0.68 -8.08
C LEU A 246 -1.19 -2.02 -8.71
N THR A 247 -1.07 -3.08 -7.92
CA THR A 247 -0.80 -4.43 -8.43
C THR A 247 -1.91 -4.87 -9.40
N THR A 248 -3.17 -4.56 -9.08
CA THR A 248 -4.32 -4.87 -9.93
C THR A 248 -4.26 -4.12 -11.27
N VAL A 249 -3.95 -2.82 -11.23
CA VAL A 249 -3.90 -1.94 -12.40
C VAL A 249 -2.70 -2.29 -13.29
N LEU A 250 -1.52 -2.53 -12.70
CA LEU A 250 -0.29 -2.77 -13.44
C LEU A 250 -0.21 -4.18 -14.03
N PHE A 251 -0.65 -5.21 -13.30
CA PHE A 251 -0.39 -6.60 -13.70
C PHE A 251 -1.63 -7.45 -13.95
N LEU A 252 -2.79 -7.09 -13.38
CA LEU A 252 -4.02 -7.90 -13.46
C LEU A 252 -5.10 -7.27 -14.35
N GLY A 253 -4.76 -6.25 -15.13
CA GLY A 253 -5.66 -5.65 -16.11
C GLY A 253 -6.77 -4.79 -15.53
N GLY A 254 -6.62 -4.24 -14.32
CA GLY A 254 -7.52 -3.24 -13.76
C GLY A 254 -8.99 -3.68 -13.79
N TRP A 255 -9.81 -2.89 -14.51
CA TRP A 255 -11.25 -3.08 -14.66
C TRP A 255 -11.67 -4.18 -15.65
N HIS A 256 -10.75 -4.74 -16.43
CA HIS A 256 -11.10 -5.79 -17.40
C HIS A 256 -11.56 -7.07 -16.70
N GLY A 257 -12.77 -7.51 -17.03
CA GLY A 257 -13.34 -8.76 -16.50
C GLY A 257 -12.82 -9.99 -17.25
N PRO A 258 -12.78 -11.18 -16.62
CA PRO A 258 -12.48 -12.42 -17.33
C PRO A 258 -13.42 -12.57 -18.53
N LEU A 259 -12.85 -12.92 -19.69
CA LEU A 259 -13.58 -13.13 -20.96
C LEU A 259 -14.28 -11.86 -21.51
N GLY A 260 -13.80 -10.65 -21.18
CA GLY A 260 -14.32 -9.40 -21.74
C GLY A 260 -15.62 -8.90 -21.10
N ALA A 261 -15.91 -9.35 -19.88
CA ALA A 261 -17.07 -8.90 -19.10
C ALA A 261 -16.85 -7.50 -18.47
N ASP A 262 -16.74 -6.47 -19.31
CA ASP A 262 -16.35 -5.11 -18.89
C ASP A 262 -17.52 -4.26 -18.36
N GLY A 263 -18.76 -4.79 -18.40
CA GLY A 263 -19.97 -4.06 -18.00
C GLY A 263 -20.02 -3.60 -16.53
N LEU A 264 -19.22 -4.20 -15.65
CA LEU A 264 -19.05 -3.80 -14.24
C LEU A 264 -17.58 -3.60 -13.88
N GLY A 265 -16.85 -2.85 -14.70
CA GLY A 265 -15.40 -2.67 -14.56
C GLY A 265 -14.91 -2.28 -13.15
N TRP A 266 -15.60 -1.37 -12.48
CA TRP A 266 -15.25 -0.95 -11.10
C TRP A 266 -15.38 -2.07 -10.07
N VAL A 267 -16.32 -3.00 -10.25
CA VAL A 267 -16.49 -4.17 -9.39
C VAL A 267 -15.31 -5.11 -9.55
N TRP A 268 -14.80 -5.29 -10.78
CA TRP A 268 -13.64 -6.15 -11.03
C TRP A 268 -12.36 -5.61 -10.40
N THR A 269 -12.11 -4.30 -10.52
CA THR A 269 -10.95 -3.67 -9.86
C THR A 269 -11.03 -3.86 -8.34
N LEU A 270 -12.19 -3.61 -7.74
CA LEU A 270 -12.40 -3.81 -6.30
C LEU A 270 -12.27 -5.28 -5.89
N LEU A 271 -12.80 -6.22 -6.68
CA LEU A 271 -12.73 -7.64 -6.39
C LEU A 271 -11.28 -8.15 -6.43
N LYS A 272 -10.52 -7.82 -7.48
CA LYS A 272 -9.09 -8.18 -7.58
C LYS A 272 -8.28 -7.56 -6.45
N THR A 273 -8.54 -6.29 -6.14
CA THR A 273 -7.92 -5.59 -5.00
C THR A 273 -8.25 -6.29 -3.67
N ALA A 274 -9.51 -6.70 -3.46
CA ALA A 274 -9.93 -7.41 -2.26
C ALA A 274 -9.31 -8.82 -2.15
N VAL A 275 -9.16 -9.53 -3.27
CA VAL A 275 -8.47 -10.83 -3.31
C VAL A 275 -7.00 -10.65 -2.94
N LEU A 276 -6.32 -9.64 -3.49
CA LEU A 276 -4.93 -9.34 -3.11
C LEU A 276 -4.81 -8.91 -1.64
N ALA A 277 -5.74 -8.09 -1.13
CA ALA A 277 -5.77 -7.72 0.28
C ALA A 277 -5.98 -8.95 1.19
N PHE A 278 -6.83 -9.89 0.77
CA PHE A 278 -6.95 -11.19 1.44
C PHE A 278 -5.63 -11.97 1.42
N VAL A 279 -4.90 -11.98 0.31
CA VAL A 279 -3.56 -12.59 0.22
C VAL A 279 -2.58 -11.91 1.19
N VAL A 280 -2.58 -10.58 1.28
CA VAL A 280 -1.75 -9.85 2.27
C VAL A 280 -2.05 -10.31 3.70
N ILE A 281 -3.35 -10.40 4.06
CA ILE A 281 -3.78 -10.88 5.38
C ILE A 281 -3.40 -12.35 5.58
N TRP A 282 -3.56 -13.19 4.56
CA TRP A 282 -3.20 -14.59 4.61
C TRP A 282 -1.70 -14.77 4.88
N LEU A 283 -0.83 -14.06 4.15
CA LEU A 283 0.61 -14.11 4.33
C LEU A 283 1.01 -13.71 5.77
N ARG A 284 0.36 -12.68 6.33
CA ARG A 284 0.57 -12.26 7.73
C ARG A 284 0.32 -13.38 8.73
N VAL A 285 -0.71 -14.19 8.53
CA VAL A 285 -1.12 -15.24 9.48
C VAL A 285 -0.33 -16.54 9.29
N THR A 286 0.12 -16.84 8.07
CA THR A 286 0.80 -18.09 7.75
C THR A 286 2.31 -18.04 7.96
N TYR A 287 2.98 -16.92 7.69
CA TYR A 287 4.44 -16.86 7.69
C TYR A 287 5.02 -16.29 9.00
N PRO A 288 6.15 -16.86 9.50
CA PRO A 288 6.88 -16.26 10.59
C PRO A 288 7.62 -15.01 10.14
N ARG A 289 8.00 -14.17 11.11
CA ARG A 289 8.79 -12.97 10.87
C ARG A 289 10.17 -13.29 10.31
N MET A 290 10.59 -12.51 9.33
CA MET A 290 11.93 -12.56 8.75
C MET A 290 12.88 -11.65 9.53
N ARG A 291 14.11 -12.09 9.75
CA ARG A 291 15.13 -11.23 10.36
C ARG A 291 15.58 -10.14 9.39
N GLU A 292 15.96 -8.97 9.93
CA GLU A 292 16.45 -7.81 9.15
C GLU A 292 17.51 -8.22 8.11
N ASP A 293 18.51 -9.01 8.51
CA ASP A 293 19.58 -9.45 7.60
C ASP A 293 19.05 -10.30 6.43
N GLN A 294 18.05 -11.15 6.69
CA GLN A 294 17.43 -12.00 5.67
C GLN A 294 16.55 -11.17 4.74
N LEU A 295 15.87 -10.18 5.30
CA LEU A 295 15.03 -9.22 4.59
C LEU A 295 15.87 -8.37 3.63
N GLN A 296 17.01 -7.83 4.08
CA GLN A 296 17.93 -7.11 3.20
C GLN A 296 18.53 -8.03 2.13
N LYS A 297 18.90 -9.26 2.50
CA LYS A 297 19.40 -10.25 1.54
C LYS A 297 18.37 -10.58 0.46
N LEU A 298 17.10 -10.73 0.81
CA LEU A 298 16.03 -11.01 -0.15
C LEU A 298 15.90 -9.89 -1.19
N ALA A 299 15.90 -8.62 -0.76
CA ALA A 299 15.85 -7.48 -1.66
C ALA A 299 17.05 -7.47 -2.63
N TRP A 300 18.27 -7.48 -2.08
CA TRP A 300 19.49 -7.29 -2.86
C TRP A 300 19.89 -8.49 -3.72
N THR A 301 19.71 -9.71 -3.22
CA THR A 301 20.21 -10.91 -3.91
C THR A 301 19.15 -11.65 -4.70
N THR A 302 17.86 -11.36 -4.48
CA THR A 302 16.77 -12.07 -5.15
C THR A 302 15.87 -11.12 -5.92
N LEU A 303 15.23 -10.14 -5.26
CA LEU A 303 14.22 -9.30 -5.92
C LEU A 303 14.81 -8.39 -6.97
N ILE A 304 15.93 -7.71 -6.69
CA ILE A 304 16.57 -6.81 -7.66
C ILE A 304 17.03 -7.57 -8.92
N PRO A 305 17.78 -8.69 -8.83
CA PRO A 305 18.15 -9.48 -10.00
C PRO A 305 16.94 -9.99 -10.80
N LEU A 306 15.87 -10.44 -10.12
CA LEU A 306 14.64 -10.88 -10.79
C LEU A 306 13.94 -9.72 -11.52
N ALA A 307 13.89 -8.54 -10.92
CA ALA A 307 13.31 -7.35 -11.55
C ALA A 307 14.10 -6.94 -12.81
N LEU A 308 15.43 -6.98 -12.75
CA LEU A 308 16.29 -6.68 -13.89
C LEU A 308 16.11 -7.72 -15.01
N ALA A 309 16.09 -9.00 -14.66
CA ALA A 309 15.83 -10.08 -15.62
C ALA A 309 14.45 -9.91 -16.28
N GLN A 310 13.45 -9.49 -15.50
CA GLN A 310 12.09 -9.24 -15.99
C GLN A 310 12.02 -8.07 -16.97
N ILE A 311 12.68 -6.93 -16.68
CA ILE A 311 12.77 -5.81 -17.63
C ILE A 311 13.47 -6.27 -18.91
N ALA A 312 14.59 -6.99 -18.80
CA ALA A 312 15.33 -7.47 -19.97
C ALA A 312 14.46 -8.41 -20.83
N LEU A 313 13.72 -9.34 -20.20
CA LEU A 313 12.76 -10.20 -20.87
C LEU A 313 11.70 -9.39 -21.60
N THR A 314 11.15 -8.36 -20.94
CA THR A 314 10.15 -7.46 -21.55
C THR A 314 10.69 -6.78 -22.80
N GLY A 315 11.92 -6.28 -22.75
CA GLY A 315 12.57 -5.65 -23.90
C GLY A 315 12.69 -6.61 -25.08
N ILE A 316 13.12 -7.84 -24.84
CA ILE A 316 13.24 -8.88 -25.87
C ILE A 316 11.87 -9.22 -26.47
N VAL A 317 10.87 -9.46 -25.62
CA VAL A 317 9.51 -9.82 -26.06
C VAL A 317 8.89 -8.70 -26.88
N LYS A 318 9.05 -7.44 -26.46
CA LYS A 318 8.47 -6.30 -27.17
C LYS A 318 9.11 -6.11 -28.55
N VAL A 319 10.42 -6.32 -28.67
CA VAL A 319 11.13 -6.27 -29.97
C VAL A 319 10.79 -7.46 -30.86
N ALA A 320 10.45 -8.62 -30.28
CA ALA A 320 10.10 -9.82 -31.05
C ALA A 320 8.64 -9.83 -31.55
N ILE A 321 7.73 -9.11 -30.87
CA ILE A 321 6.30 -9.03 -31.22
C ILE A 321 6.00 -7.82 -32.12
N ASN A 322 6.78 -6.74 -32.02
CA ASN A 322 6.75 -5.61 -32.96
C ASN A 322 7.49 -5.92 -34.27
#